data_AF-F8L090-F1
#
_entry.id   AF-F8L090-F1
#
_cell.length_a   1.000
_cell.length_b   1.000
_cell.length_c   1.000
_cell.angle_alpha   90.00
_cell.angle_beta   90.00
_cell.angle_gamma   90.00
#
_symmetry.space_group_name_H-M   'P 1'
#
loop_
_entity.id
_entity.type
_entity.pdbx_description
1 polymer ?
#
loop_
_entity_poly.entity_id
_entity_poly.type
_entity_poly.pdbx_seq_one_letter_code
_entity_poly.pdbx_strand_id
1 'polypeptide(L)'
;MKISIAERLRPFSHLPGTYCLLPRTSLRFHIFPTCIQIDSLASASPQSIGHVNLHLTGPVEDFTVQQDLEKGEIKVWGHAIEGYFEYHIFIENDSIQIIQTRGFELKFSPSFDCQSETNKITFNCPDQVNQASSLERLSLGNHKAQDWDLVKRRANFAEIFPHWFRLASLLPSLNLNEDQTPSLLLNCENAVHQHPPEKILEAFYPLFAAGLEGILSPRSLDSEHQGFKLPPVSANISPLQILTKGAQFIRSLFLKVEQNTLSLLPALPPEFHSGRAVQWHCEGIGELHFEWSKKTLRRVILHANATQTLHFSLQSELKRMRLRTFHAEKGTFISCHAPLDVQQDQLYLFDNFQR
;
A
#
# COMPACT_ATOMS: atom_id res chain seq x y z
N MET A 1 4.18 21.50 -14.99
CA MET A 1 4.85 21.06 -13.74
C MET A 1 4.04 19.91 -13.16
N LYS A 2 4.66 18.75 -12.91
CA LYS A 2 3.99 17.54 -12.40
C LYS A 2 4.32 17.38 -10.91
N ILE A 3 3.34 17.10 -10.06
CA ILE A 3 3.62 16.61 -8.70
C ILE A 3 4.09 15.16 -8.87
N SER A 4 5.28 14.85 -8.34
CA SER A 4 5.86 13.52 -8.46
C SER A 4 6.39 13.02 -7.12
N ILE A 5 6.41 11.70 -7.00
CA ILE A 5 7.01 10.98 -5.88
C ILE A 5 8.21 10.23 -6.44
N ALA A 6 9.42 10.66 -6.05
CA ALA A 6 10.66 10.02 -6.47
C ALA A 6 10.97 8.75 -5.69
N GLU A 7 10.42 8.64 -4.47
CA GLU A 7 10.55 7.47 -3.61
C GLU A 7 10.04 6.22 -4.33
N ARG A 8 10.78 5.12 -4.20
CA ARG A 8 10.37 3.80 -4.69
C ARG A 8 10.04 2.94 -3.48
N LEU A 9 8.90 2.27 -3.48
CA LEU A 9 8.45 1.46 -2.35
C LEU A 9 8.97 0.03 -2.51
N ARG A 10 10.09 -0.24 -1.84
CA ARG A 10 10.87 -1.48 -1.86
C ARG A 10 11.27 -1.89 -0.43
N PRO A 11 10.30 -2.14 0.47
CA PRO A 11 10.60 -2.60 1.81
C PRO A 11 11.35 -3.93 1.78
N PHE A 12 12.28 -4.11 2.69
CA PHE A 12 13.08 -5.33 2.80
C PHE A 12 13.28 -5.74 4.26
N SER A 13 13.57 -7.01 4.50
CA SER A 13 13.96 -7.55 5.80
C SER A 13 15.15 -8.48 5.63
N HIS A 14 16.02 -8.52 6.64
CA HIS A 14 17.15 -9.43 6.71
C HIS A 14 16.85 -10.71 7.49
N LEU A 15 15.62 -10.86 8.01
CA LEU A 15 15.27 -11.99 8.86
C LEU A 15 14.85 -13.22 8.04
N PRO A 16 15.44 -14.40 8.32
CA PRO A 16 14.85 -15.68 7.93
C PRO A 16 13.41 -15.82 8.46
N GLY A 17 12.52 -16.40 7.66
CA GLY A 17 11.11 -16.52 8.02
C GLY A 17 10.32 -15.23 7.83
N THR A 18 10.75 -14.37 6.90
CA THR A 18 9.99 -13.15 6.60
C THR A 18 8.72 -13.51 5.83
N TYR A 19 7.56 -13.05 6.33
CA TYR A 19 6.31 -13.07 5.59
C TYR A 19 6.21 -11.87 4.65
N CYS A 20 5.77 -12.08 3.42
CA CYS A 20 5.40 -11.01 2.50
C CYS A 20 4.32 -11.49 1.53
N LEU A 21 3.44 -10.57 1.11
CA LEU A 21 2.48 -10.84 0.05
C LEU A 21 3.15 -10.70 -1.31
N LEU A 22 2.77 -11.54 -2.27
CA LEU A 22 3.09 -11.28 -3.67
C LEU A 22 2.06 -10.28 -4.22
N PRO A 23 2.47 -9.06 -4.63
CA PRO A 23 1.53 -8.08 -5.16
C PRO A 23 0.72 -8.66 -6.32
N ARG A 24 -0.54 -8.24 -6.46
CA ARG A 24 -1.50 -8.73 -7.47
C ARG A 24 -2.00 -10.17 -7.26
N THR A 25 -1.69 -10.79 -6.12
CA THR A 25 -2.27 -12.08 -5.70
C THR A 25 -2.85 -12.00 -4.29
N SER A 26 -3.55 -13.06 -3.90
CA SER A 26 -3.91 -13.38 -2.52
C SER A 26 -2.82 -14.18 -1.80
N LEU A 27 -1.69 -14.45 -2.46
CA LEU A 27 -0.67 -15.35 -1.93
C LEU A 27 0.27 -14.66 -0.97
N ARG A 28 0.49 -15.36 0.14
CA ARG A 28 1.49 -15.06 1.14
C ARG A 28 2.65 -16.03 1.00
N PHE A 29 3.85 -15.49 1.02
CA PHE A 29 5.10 -16.24 1.03
C PHE A 29 5.75 -16.09 2.41
N HIS A 30 6.21 -17.21 2.95
CA HIS A 30 7.02 -17.27 4.16
C HIS A 30 8.41 -17.78 3.77
N ILE A 31 9.39 -16.89 3.81
CA ILE A 31 10.65 -17.09 3.10
C ILE A 31 11.80 -17.30 4.09
N PHE A 32 12.39 -18.49 4.02
CA PHE A 32 13.62 -18.88 4.69
C PHE A 32 14.73 -19.06 3.65
N PRO A 33 16.01 -19.10 4.08
CA PRO A 33 17.12 -19.36 3.15
C PRO A 33 16.97 -20.64 2.35
N THR A 34 16.50 -21.74 2.96
CA THR A 34 16.42 -23.07 2.31
C THR A 34 15.00 -23.52 2.00
N CYS A 35 13.98 -22.69 2.28
CA CYS A 35 12.58 -23.08 2.15
C CYS A 35 11.69 -21.87 1.89
N ILE A 36 10.75 -22.00 0.96
CA ILE A 36 9.67 -21.05 0.71
C ILE A 36 8.36 -21.76 0.99
N GLN A 37 7.57 -21.27 1.95
CA GLN A 37 6.19 -21.77 2.16
C GLN A 37 5.19 -20.81 1.52
N ILE A 38 4.12 -21.37 0.96
CA ILE A 38 3.13 -20.63 0.17
C ILE A 38 1.73 -20.90 0.73
N ASP A 39 1.05 -19.83 1.14
CA ASP A 39 -0.34 -19.87 1.60
C ASP A 39 -1.21 -18.98 0.71
N SER A 40 -2.46 -19.38 0.46
CA SER A 40 -3.49 -18.47 -0.03
C SER A 40 -4.22 -17.80 1.12
N LEU A 41 -4.40 -16.48 1.02
CA LEU A 41 -5.22 -15.68 1.93
C LEU A 41 -6.59 -15.31 1.31
N ALA A 42 -7.01 -15.97 0.23
CA ALA A 42 -8.31 -15.71 -0.39
C ALA A 42 -9.49 -16.08 0.53
N SER A 43 -9.28 -17.06 1.41
CA SER A 43 -10.27 -17.51 2.41
C SER A 43 -10.05 -16.86 3.77
N ALA A 44 -11.01 -17.00 4.68
CA ALA A 44 -10.92 -16.45 6.04
C ALA A 44 -9.79 -17.07 6.88
N SER A 45 -9.50 -18.35 6.65
CA SER A 45 -8.28 -19.00 7.15
C SER A 45 -7.25 -19.13 6.02
N PRO A 46 -5.95 -18.90 6.32
CA PRO A 46 -4.88 -19.21 5.37
C PRO A 46 -4.94 -20.68 4.96
N GLN A 47 -4.83 -20.93 3.65
CA GLN A 47 -4.81 -22.28 3.07
C GLN A 47 -3.41 -22.55 2.53
N SER A 48 -2.72 -23.56 3.10
CA SER A 48 -1.41 -23.98 2.61
C SER A 48 -1.53 -24.55 1.20
N ILE A 49 -0.79 -23.96 0.26
CA ILE A 49 -0.64 -24.48 -1.11
C ILE A 49 0.48 -25.52 -1.14
N GLY A 50 1.59 -25.23 -0.45
CA GLY A 50 2.74 -26.11 -0.39
C GLY A 50 4.03 -25.35 -0.07
N HIS A 51 5.16 -25.98 -0.36
CA HIS A 51 6.47 -25.38 -0.15
C HIS A 51 7.43 -25.69 -1.29
N VAL A 52 8.50 -24.91 -1.40
CA VAL A 52 9.62 -25.12 -2.30
C VAL A 52 10.89 -25.19 -1.46
N ASN A 53 11.60 -26.31 -1.55
CA ASN A 53 12.91 -26.45 -0.90
C ASN A 53 14.01 -25.96 -1.85
N LEU A 54 14.98 -25.21 -1.31
CA LEU A 54 16.17 -24.76 -2.02
C LEU A 54 17.35 -25.56 -1.50
N HIS A 55 18.09 -26.21 -2.40
CA HIS A 55 19.22 -27.06 -2.03
C HIS A 55 20.47 -26.20 -1.77
N LEU A 56 20.49 -25.51 -0.63
CA LEU A 56 21.60 -24.66 -0.18
C LEU A 56 22.30 -25.25 1.04
N THR A 57 23.61 -25.07 1.13
CA THR A 57 24.37 -25.42 2.33
C THR A 57 24.62 -24.17 3.16
N GLY A 58 24.15 -24.21 4.42
CA GLY A 58 24.31 -23.10 5.36
C GLY A 58 25.69 -23.06 6.05
N PRO A 59 25.99 -22.00 6.80
CA PRO A 59 25.11 -20.85 7.06
C PRO A 59 24.93 -19.94 5.84
N VAL A 60 23.77 -19.28 5.74
CA VAL A 60 23.52 -18.26 4.71
C VAL A 60 23.73 -16.88 5.30
N GLU A 61 24.64 -16.11 4.72
CA GLU A 61 24.99 -14.74 5.09
C GLU A 61 24.25 -13.72 4.20
N ASP A 62 24.06 -12.49 4.70
CA ASP A 62 23.39 -11.38 4.01
C ASP A 62 22.01 -11.73 3.41
N PHE A 63 21.32 -12.70 4.00
CA PHE A 63 19.99 -13.11 3.56
C PHE A 63 19.04 -11.92 3.62
N THR A 64 18.38 -11.63 2.50
CA THR A 64 17.47 -10.50 2.40
C THR A 64 16.26 -10.83 1.55
N VAL A 65 15.08 -10.45 2.03
CA VAL A 65 13.80 -10.53 1.33
C VAL A 65 13.32 -9.10 1.09
N GLN A 66 13.05 -8.74 -0.16
CA GLN A 66 12.53 -7.43 -0.54
C GLN A 66 11.22 -7.58 -1.31
N GLN A 67 10.19 -6.84 -0.92
CA GLN A 67 8.94 -6.72 -1.67
C GLN A 67 9.03 -5.46 -2.54
N ASP A 68 9.20 -5.58 -3.86
CA ASP A 68 9.24 -4.42 -4.77
C ASP A 68 7.83 -4.08 -5.25
N LEU A 69 7.21 -3.08 -4.62
CA LEU A 69 5.85 -2.62 -4.94
C LEU A 69 5.79 -1.76 -6.23
N GLU A 70 6.94 -1.38 -6.80
CA GLU A 70 6.98 -0.70 -8.09
C GLU A 70 6.83 -1.69 -9.24
N LYS A 71 7.41 -2.89 -9.07
CA LYS A 71 7.38 -3.96 -10.08
C LYS A 71 6.32 -5.03 -9.82
N GLY A 72 5.87 -5.16 -8.57
CA GLY A 72 4.98 -6.24 -8.16
C GLY A 72 5.68 -7.59 -8.02
N GLU A 73 6.93 -7.60 -7.55
CA GLU A 73 7.75 -8.81 -7.37
C GLU A 73 8.27 -8.92 -5.93
N ILE A 74 8.60 -10.13 -5.51
CA ILE A 74 9.42 -10.39 -4.32
C ILE A 74 10.82 -10.79 -4.82
N LYS A 75 11.84 -10.12 -4.32
CA LYS A 75 13.24 -10.41 -4.62
C LYS A 75 13.91 -10.98 -3.38
N VAL A 76 14.67 -12.07 -3.55
CA VAL A 76 15.42 -12.71 -2.46
C VAL A 76 16.86 -12.93 -2.87
N TRP A 77 17.81 -12.67 -1.97
CA TRP A 77 19.23 -12.91 -2.19
C TRP A 77 19.98 -13.21 -0.89
N GLY A 78 21.19 -13.75 -1.02
CA GLY A 78 22.11 -14.04 0.07
C GLY A 78 23.37 -14.73 -0.41
N HIS A 79 24.23 -15.14 0.53
CA HIS A 79 25.46 -15.88 0.29
C HIS A 79 25.43 -17.20 1.05
N ALA A 80 25.39 -18.32 0.32
CA ALA A 80 25.56 -19.67 0.87
C ALA A 80 27.02 -20.11 0.73
N ILE A 81 27.36 -21.32 1.18
CA ILE A 81 28.71 -21.90 0.99
C ILE A 81 29.06 -21.99 -0.51
N GLU A 82 28.09 -22.27 -1.36
CA GLU A 82 28.24 -22.35 -2.82
C GLU A 82 28.45 -20.99 -3.49
N GLY A 83 28.16 -19.89 -2.79
CA GLY A 83 28.36 -18.52 -3.25
C GLY A 83 27.12 -17.63 -3.15
N TYR A 84 27.10 -16.54 -3.91
CA TYR A 84 25.95 -15.64 -4.01
C TYR A 84 24.78 -16.30 -4.76
N PHE A 85 23.55 -16.07 -4.32
CA PHE A 85 22.34 -16.42 -5.06
C PHE A 85 21.33 -15.26 -5.09
N GLU A 86 20.53 -15.21 -6.14
CA GLU A 86 19.40 -14.30 -6.28
C GLU A 86 18.26 -14.97 -7.05
N TYR A 87 17.04 -14.89 -6.53
CA TYR A 87 15.84 -15.30 -7.23
C TYR A 87 14.68 -14.33 -7.03
N HIS A 88 13.73 -14.35 -7.96
CA HIS A 88 12.60 -13.46 -8.01
C HIS A 88 11.30 -14.27 -8.03
N ILE A 89 10.27 -13.77 -7.36
CA ILE A 89 8.92 -14.30 -7.36
C ILE A 89 8.00 -13.23 -7.94
N PHE A 90 7.32 -13.51 -9.05
CA PHE A 90 6.44 -12.55 -9.72
C PHE A 90 5.32 -13.26 -10.49
N ILE A 91 4.33 -12.48 -10.94
CA ILE A 91 3.28 -12.96 -11.83
C ILE A 91 3.63 -12.59 -13.28
N GLU A 92 3.53 -13.56 -14.17
CA GLU A 92 3.61 -13.37 -15.63
C GLU A 92 2.57 -14.27 -16.31
N ASN A 93 1.75 -13.69 -17.19
CA ASN A 93 0.70 -14.40 -17.95
C ASN A 93 -0.20 -15.27 -17.04
N ASP A 94 -0.73 -14.67 -15.97
CA ASP A 94 -1.59 -15.32 -14.95
C ASP A 94 -0.97 -16.53 -14.23
N SER A 95 0.35 -16.71 -14.38
CA SER A 95 1.13 -17.74 -13.73
C SER A 95 2.12 -17.09 -12.76
N ILE A 96 2.37 -17.75 -11.64
CA ILE A 96 3.39 -17.35 -10.69
C ILE A 96 4.69 -18.03 -11.10
N GLN A 97 5.76 -17.24 -11.17
CA GLN A 97 7.10 -17.72 -11.46
C GLN A 97 8.00 -17.50 -10.26
N ILE A 98 8.81 -18.51 -9.94
CA ILE A 98 9.98 -18.42 -9.06
C ILE A 98 11.17 -18.73 -9.94
N ILE A 99 12.03 -17.74 -10.20
CA ILE A 99 13.15 -17.90 -11.13
C ILE A 99 14.43 -17.36 -10.53
N GLN A 100 15.51 -18.13 -10.66
CA GLN A 100 16.83 -17.65 -10.34
C GLN A 100 17.28 -16.62 -11.38
N THR A 101 17.77 -15.47 -10.93
CA THR A 101 18.23 -14.39 -11.81
C THR A 101 19.75 -14.24 -11.83
N ARG A 102 20.44 -14.56 -10.72
CA ARG A 102 21.91 -14.42 -10.59
C ARG A 102 22.48 -15.45 -9.61
N GLY A 103 23.79 -15.65 -9.65
CA GLY A 103 24.51 -16.48 -8.69
C GLY A 103 24.77 -17.92 -9.13
N PHE A 104 25.15 -18.79 -8.19
CA PHE A 104 25.32 -20.23 -8.46
C PHE A 104 23.96 -20.91 -8.68
N GLU A 105 23.94 -22.00 -9.45
CA GLU A 105 22.71 -22.70 -9.83
C GLU A 105 21.90 -23.17 -8.61
N LEU A 106 20.70 -22.60 -8.45
CA LEU A 106 19.72 -23.00 -7.45
C LEU A 106 18.90 -24.16 -7.99
N LYS A 107 18.74 -25.21 -7.17
CA LYS A 107 17.80 -26.29 -7.43
C LYS A 107 16.56 -26.11 -6.57
N PHE A 108 15.43 -25.97 -7.23
CA PHE A 108 14.14 -25.87 -6.57
C PHE A 108 13.42 -27.22 -6.54
N SER A 109 12.90 -27.61 -5.38
CA SER A 109 12.14 -28.84 -5.17
C SER A 109 10.76 -28.52 -4.60
N PRO A 110 9.73 -28.34 -5.47
CA PRO A 110 8.37 -28.00 -5.05
C PRO A 110 7.61 -29.21 -4.51
N SER A 111 6.71 -28.98 -3.55
CA SER A 111 5.86 -30.01 -2.92
C SER A 111 4.43 -30.08 -3.51
N PHE A 112 4.19 -29.40 -4.62
CA PHE A 112 2.86 -29.20 -5.21
C PHE A 112 2.96 -29.26 -6.74
N ASP A 113 1.81 -29.38 -7.41
CA ASP A 113 1.76 -29.50 -8.86
C ASP A 113 2.19 -28.19 -9.55
N CYS A 114 3.26 -28.26 -10.34
CA CYS A 114 3.85 -27.15 -11.04
C CYS A 114 4.78 -27.62 -12.16
N GLN A 115 5.10 -26.71 -13.08
CA GLN A 115 6.15 -26.92 -14.06
C GLN A 115 7.49 -26.53 -13.42
N SER A 116 8.38 -27.50 -13.24
CA SER A 116 9.70 -27.28 -12.65
C SER A 116 10.79 -27.54 -13.69
N GLU A 117 11.61 -26.52 -13.91
CA GLU A 117 12.91 -26.60 -14.55
C GLU A 117 14.00 -26.46 -13.47
N THR A 118 15.27 -26.65 -13.82
CA THR A 118 16.38 -26.63 -12.85
C THR A 118 16.38 -25.35 -11.99
N ASN A 119 16.21 -24.19 -12.61
CA ASN A 119 16.34 -22.86 -12.01
C ASN A 119 15.04 -22.03 -12.09
N LYS A 120 13.90 -22.67 -12.38
CA LYS A 120 12.61 -22.01 -12.56
C LYS A 120 11.46 -22.93 -12.13
N ILE A 121 10.51 -22.38 -11.38
CA ILE A 121 9.21 -23.00 -11.13
C ILE A 121 8.12 -22.09 -11.71
N THR A 122 7.12 -22.69 -12.34
CA THR A 122 5.90 -22.01 -12.79
C THR A 122 4.67 -22.76 -12.29
N PHE A 123 3.73 -22.05 -11.67
CA PHE A 123 2.45 -22.63 -11.24
C PHE A 123 1.31 -21.62 -11.41
N ASN A 124 0.08 -22.12 -11.51
CA ASN A 124 -1.08 -21.29 -11.76
C ASN A 124 -1.37 -20.37 -10.57
N CYS A 125 -1.71 -19.10 -10.85
CA CYS A 125 -2.28 -18.23 -9.84
C CYS A 125 -3.71 -18.71 -9.52
N PRO A 126 -4.03 -19.05 -8.26
CA PRO A 126 -5.37 -19.48 -7.89
C PRO A 126 -6.40 -18.36 -7.99
N ASP A 127 -5.94 -17.10 -7.97
CA ASP A 127 -6.80 -15.93 -8.07
C ASP A 127 -7.06 -15.55 -9.53
N GLN A 128 -8.29 -15.18 -9.86
CA GLN A 128 -8.53 -14.38 -11.05
C GLN A 128 -7.87 -13.02 -10.85
N VAL A 129 -6.78 -12.77 -11.57
CA VAL A 129 -6.05 -11.50 -11.54
C VAL A 129 -6.91 -10.44 -12.24
N ASN A 130 -7.89 -9.90 -11.53
CA ASN A 130 -8.49 -8.64 -11.94
C ASN A 130 -7.40 -7.57 -11.84
N GLN A 131 -7.07 -6.92 -12.95
CA GLN A 131 -6.02 -5.92 -13.01
C GLN A 131 -6.20 -4.91 -11.87
N ALA A 132 -5.19 -4.83 -10.99
CA ALA A 132 -5.07 -3.80 -9.97
C ALA A 132 -5.20 -2.42 -10.65
N SER A 133 -6.30 -1.72 -10.37
CA SER A 133 -6.78 -0.59 -11.17
C SER A 133 -6.19 0.76 -10.75
N SER A 134 -5.48 0.83 -9.62
CA SER A 134 -5.09 2.10 -9.01
C SER A 134 -3.58 2.35 -9.06
N LEU A 135 -3.22 3.43 -9.76
CA LEU A 135 -1.88 4.02 -9.76
C LEU A 135 -1.68 5.03 -8.62
N GLU A 136 -2.61 5.07 -7.66
CA GLU A 136 -2.54 5.97 -6.53
C GLU A 136 -1.23 5.77 -5.74
N ARG A 137 -0.57 6.88 -5.46
CA ARG A 137 0.61 6.88 -4.57
C ARG A 137 0.49 7.94 -3.50
N LEU A 138 1.05 7.62 -2.35
CA LEU A 138 1.15 8.47 -1.17
C LEU A 138 2.63 8.54 -0.77
N SER A 139 3.09 9.73 -0.39
CA SER A 139 4.39 9.91 0.29
C SER A 139 4.20 10.90 1.44
N LEU A 140 4.77 10.58 2.59
CA LEU A 140 4.65 11.37 3.82
C LEU A 140 6.00 12.02 4.21
N GLY A 141 6.87 12.25 3.21
CA GLY A 141 8.12 12.98 3.38
C GLY A 141 9.21 12.22 4.14
N ASN A 142 9.11 10.89 4.23
CA ASN A 142 10.17 10.06 4.80
C ASN A 142 11.09 9.52 3.71
N HIS A 143 12.40 9.51 3.98
CA HIS A 143 13.44 9.06 3.04
C HIS A 143 14.43 8.08 3.70
N LYS A 144 14.09 7.54 4.86
CA LYS A 144 14.91 6.51 5.52
C LYS A 144 14.95 5.23 4.69
N ALA A 145 15.95 4.40 4.93
CA ALA A 145 15.98 3.04 4.41
C ALA A 145 14.72 2.28 4.84
N GLN A 146 14.15 1.51 3.92
CA GLN A 146 12.92 0.74 4.11
C GLN A 146 13.22 -0.65 4.70
N ASP A 147 14.21 -0.71 5.59
CA ASP A 147 14.49 -1.85 6.45
C ASP A 147 13.29 -2.04 7.37
N TRP A 148 12.52 -3.08 7.09
CA TRP A 148 11.21 -3.30 7.68
C TRP A 148 11.30 -3.70 9.15
N ASP A 149 12.40 -4.33 9.56
CA ASP A 149 12.65 -4.68 10.96
C ASP A 149 12.85 -3.41 11.78
N LEU A 150 13.58 -2.43 11.22
CA LEU A 150 13.74 -1.12 11.85
C LEU A 150 12.47 -0.26 11.74
N VAL A 151 11.71 -0.33 10.64
CA VAL A 151 10.41 0.36 10.49
C VAL A 151 9.43 -0.14 11.56
N LYS A 152 9.32 -1.46 11.75
CA LYS A 152 8.45 -2.08 12.75
C LYS A 152 8.81 -1.63 14.17
N ARG A 153 10.11 -1.58 14.51
CA ARG A 153 10.58 -1.08 15.81
C ARG A 153 10.26 0.39 16.05
N ARG A 154 10.38 1.23 15.01
CA ARG A 154 10.05 2.67 15.11
C ARG A 154 8.55 2.93 15.17
N ALA A 155 7.73 2.05 14.60
CA ALA A 155 6.27 2.19 14.51
C ALA A 155 5.82 3.55 13.96
N ASN A 156 6.61 4.13 13.04
CA ASN A 156 6.33 5.44 12.47
C ASN A 156 5.39 5.33 11.26
N PHE A 157 4.16 5.81 11.40
CA PHE A 157 3.17 5.71 10.32
C PHE A 157 3.49 6.53 9.07
N ALA A 158 4.37 7.54 9.17
CA ALA A 158 4.90 8.21 7.97
C ALA A 158 5.79 7.28 7.12
N GLU A 159 6.33 6.20 7.71
CA GLU A 159 7.09 5.14 7.03
C GLU A 159 6.19 3.98 6.60
N ILE A 160 5.08 3.73 7.32
CA ILE A 160 4.24 2.53 7.13
C ILE A 160 3.10 2.78 6.12
N PHE A 161 2.40 3.91 6.23
CA PHE A 161 1.19 4.16 5.43
C PHE A 161 1.44 4.21 3.91
N PRO A 162 2.54 4.79 3.39
CA PRO A 162 2.83 4.74 1.96
C PRO A 162 2.88 3.31 1.41
N HIS A 163 3.53 2.41 2.16
CA HIS A 163 3.68 1.00 1.79
C HIS A 163 2.39 0.22 1.89
N TRP A 164 1.65 0.39 3.00
CA TRP A 164 0.33 -0.24 3.17
C TRP A 164 -0.60 0.21 2.04
N PHE A 165 -0.73 1.52 1.84
CA PHE A 165 -1.59 2.08 0.82
C PHE A 165 -1.25 1.55 -0.57
N ARG A 166 0.03 1.51 -0.93
CA ARG A 166 0.47 0.97 -2.23
C ARG A 166 0.25 -0.52 -2.36
N LEU A 167 0.58 -1.32 -1.34
CA LEU A 167 0.39 -2.77 -1.39
C LEU A 167 -1.08 -3.10 -1.57
N ALA A 168 -1.96 -2.45 -0.80
CA ALA A 168 -3.41 -2.64 -0.91
C ALA A 168 -3.96 -2.28 -2.30
N SER A 169 -3.43 -1.23 -2.94
CA SER A 169 -3.84 -0.85 -4.30
C SER A 169 -3.41 -1.86 -5.37
N LEU A 170 -2.49 -2.77 -5.03
CA LEU A 170 -2.00 -3.83 -5.90
C LEU A 170 -2.69 -5.17 -5.66
N LEU A 171 -3.47 -5.33 -4.59
CA LEU A 171 -4.16 -6.58 -4.30
C LEU A 171 -5.37 -6.78 -5.24
N PRO A 172 -5.76 -8.03 -5.53
CA PRO A 172 -6.95 -8.29 -6.33
C PRO A 172 -8.20 -7.75 -5.63
N SER A 173 -9.14 -7.23 -6.43
CA SER A 173 -10.49 -6.92 -5.96
C SER A 173 -11.18 -8.22 -5.60
N LEU A 174 -11.14 -8.57 -4.33
CA LEU A 174 -11.90 -9.69 -3.81
C LEU A 174 -13.37 -9.23 -3.72
N ASN A 175 -14.30 -10.02 -4.27
CA ASN A 175 -15.75 -9.83 -4.14
C ASN A 175 -16.14 -10.03 -2.67
N LEU A 176 -15.87 -9.02 -1.88
CA LEU A 176 -16.05 -9.02 -0.45
C LEU A 176 -17.26 -8.16 -0.15
N ASN A 177 -18.08 -8.57 0.80
CA ASN A 177 -19.18 -7.74 1.30
C ASN A 177 -18.59 -6.39 1.75
N GLU A 178 -18.69 -5.36 0.90
CA GLU A 178 -18.04 -4.07 1.12
C GLU A 178 -18.56 -3.39 2.38
N ASP A 179 -19.74 -3.79 2.85
CA ASP A 179 -20.41 -3.23 4.01
C ASP A 179 -19.90 -3.75 5.36
N GLN A 180 -18.99 -4.74 5.40
CA GLN A 180 -18.45 -5.26 6.65
C GLN A 180 -17.00 -4.83 6.87
N THR A 181 -16.80 -3.93 7.85
CA THR A 181 -15.47 -3.62 8.37
C THR A 181 -14.94 -4.81 9.19
N PRO A 182 -13.74 -5.33 8.90
CA PRO A 182 -13.11 -6.35 9.73
C PRO A 182 -13.07 -5.90 11.18
N SER A 183 -13.39 -6.78 12.10
CA SER A 183 -13.43 -6.47 13.53
C SER A 183 -12.13 -5.80 14.02
N LEU A 184 -10.98 -6.27 13.54
CA LEU A 184 -9.65 -5.70 13.85
C LEU A 184 -9.48 -4.23 13.47
N LEU A 185 -10.28 -3.74 12.52
CA LEU A 185 -10.24 -2.39 12.01
C LEU A 185 -11.27 -1.46 12.66
N LEU A 186 -12.18 -1.96 13.50
CA LEU A 186 -13.28 -1.18 14.09
C LEU A 186 -12.79 0.04 14.88
N ASN A 187 -11.68 -0.09 15.61
CA ASN A 187 -11.08 1.04 16.33
C ASN A 187 -10.52 2.10 15.37
N CYS A 188 -9.91 1.67 14.26
CA CYS A 188 -9.41 2.58 13.23
C CYS A 188 -10.56 3.32 12.55
N GLU A 189 -11.61 2.58 12.18
CA GLU A 189 -12.84 3.13 11.61
C GLU A 189 -13.44 4.20 12.51
N ASN A 190 -13.69 3.87 13.79
CA ASN A 190 -14.24 4.81 14.76
C ASN A 190 -13.38 6.08 14.90
N ALA A 191 -12.05 5.94 14.98
CA ALA A 191 -11.14 7.08 15.10
C ALA A 191 -11.16 7.97 13.84
N VAL A 192 -11.30 7.37 12.66
CA VAL A 192 -11.39 8.11 11.38
C VAL A 192 -12.74 8.82 11.23
N HIS A 193 -13.85 8.19 11.64
CA HIS A 193 -15.18 8.78 11.54
C HIS A 193 -15.46 9.86 12.59
N GLN A 194 -14.96 9.68 13.83
CA GLN A 194 -15.15 10.67 14.89
C GLN A 194 -14.29 11.92 14.72
N HIS A 195 -13.30 11.87 13.81
CA HIS A 195 -12.42 12.98 13.47
C HIS A 195 -11.55 13.60 14.60
N PRO A 196 -11.11 12.91 15.69
CA PRO A 196 -10.03 13.42 16.54
C PRO A 196 -8.65 13.11 15.91
N PRO A 197 -8.00 14.03 15.18
CA PRO A 197 -6.83 13.67 14.34
C PRO A 197 -5.65 13.13 15.16
N GLU A 198 -5.56 13.52 16.44
CA GLU A 198 -4.52 13.09 17.36
C GLU A 198 -4.67 11.62 17.81
N LYS A 199 -5.88 11.05 17.77
CA LYS A 199 -6.13 9.66 18.20
C LYS A 199 -6.10 8.66 17.05
N ILE A 200 -6.02 9.13 15.81
CA ILE A 200 -6.09 8.27 14.63
C ILE A 200 -4.93 7.28 14.64
N LEU A 201 -3.69 7.77 14.74
CA LEU A 201 -2.51 6.89 14.69
C LEU A 201 -2.43 5.95 15.90
N GLU A 202 -2.89 6.38 17.07
CA GLU A 202 -3.02 5.52 18.26
C GLU A 202 -3.93 4.33 17.98
N ALA A 203 -5.03 4.53 17.24
CA ALA A 203 -5.94 3.46 16.88
C ALA A 203 -5.35 2.46 15.86
N PHE A 204 -4.49 2.93 14.95
CA PHE A 204 -3.78 2.07 13.98
C PHE A 204 -2.66 1.24 14.62
N TYR A 205 -2.08 1.68 15.74
CA TYR A 205 -0.92 1.03 16.34
C TYR A 205 -1.15 -0.43 16.77
N PRO A 206 -2.19 -0.78 17.55
CA PRO A 206 -2.48 -2.17 17.90
C PRO A 206 -2.66 -3.06 16.67
N LEU A 207 -3.31 -2.54 15.64
CA LEU A 207 -3.52 -3.27 14.39
C LEU A 207 -2.21 -3.52 13.65
N PHE A 208 -1.35 -2.51 13.53
CA PHE A 208 -0.04 -2.68 12.91
C PHE A 208 0.84 -3.65 13.70
N ALA A 209 0.85 -3.53 15.03
CA ALA A 209 1.71 -4.31 15.90
C ALA A 209 1.30 -5.80 15.96
N ALA A 210 0.01 -6.09 16.00
CA ALA A 210 -0.50 -7.43 16.25
C ALA A 210 -1.30 -8.04 15.10
N GLY A 211 -1.86 -7.24 14.20
CA GLY A 211 -2.61 -7.71 13.02
C GLY A 211 -1.78 -7.82 11.73
N LEU A 212 -0.53 -7.35 11.72
CA LEU A 212 0.39 -7.45 10.59
C LEU A 212 1.72 -8.09 11.02
N GLU A 213 2.33 -8.88 10.14
CA GLU A 213 3.61 -9.55 10.32
C GLU A 213 4.49 -9.50 9.07
N GLY A 214 5.80 -9.77 9.26
CA GLY A 214 6.78 -9.58 8.20
C GLY A 214 6.64 -8.21 7.52
N ILE A 215 6.68 -8.19 6.19
CA ILE A 215 6.47 -7.02 5.34
C ILE A 215 4.97 -6.88 5.02
N LEU A 216 4.22 -6.31 5.97
CA LEU A 216 2.78 -6.00 5.86
C LEU A 216 1.88 -7.19 5.50
N SER A 217 2.24 -8.40 5.92
CA SER A 217 1.39 -9.56 5.73
C SER A 217 0.30 -9.58 6.82
N PRO A 218 -0.99 -9.67 6.48
CA PRO A 218 -2.04 -9.69 7.48
C PRO A 218 -2.11 -11.04 8.19
N ARG A 219 -2.37 -10.99 9.49
CA ARG A 219 -2.61 -12.17 10.33
C ARG A 219 -3.84 -11.97 11.19
N SER A 220 -4.49 -13.07 11.53
CA SER A 220 -5.72 -13.06 12.32
C SER A 220 -5.50 -13.15 13.84
N LEU A 221 -4.28 -13.41 14.29
CA LEU A 221 -3.93 -13.63 15.69
C LEU A 221 -2.66 -12.88 16.04
N ASP A 222 -2.54 -12.44 17.30
CA ASP A 222 -1.31 -11.89 17.86
C ASP A 222 -0.31 -13.03 18.14
N SER A 223 0.36 -13.51 17.09
CA SER A 223 1.36 -14.59 17.20
C SER A 223 2.64 -14.16 17.92
N GLU A 224 2.81 -12.85 18.18
CA GLU A 224 3.92 -12.30 18.94
C GLU A 224 3.57 -12.09 20.42
N HIS A 225 2.34 -12.41 20.84
CA HIS A 225 1.87 -12.33 22.21
C HIS A 225 2.15 -10.98 22.88
N GLN A 226 2.01 -9.89 22.13
CA GLN A 226 2.26 -8.53 22.63
C GLN A 226 1.19 -8.06 23.63
N GLY A 227 0.11 -8.83 23.81
CA GLY A 227 -0.89 -8.61 24.85
C GLY A 227 -1.99 -7.64 24.43
N PHE A 228 -2.13 -7.38 23.13
CA PHE A 228 -3.21 -6.56 22.63
C PHE A 228 -4.55 -7.26 22.76
N LYS A 229 -5.54 -6.55 23.30
CA LYS A 229 -6.94 -6.99 23.31
C LYS A 229 -7.57 -6.67 21.97
N LEU A 230 -7.23 -7.46 20.95
CA LEU A 230 -7.86 -7.34 19.64
C LEU A 230 -9.24 -8.01 19.64
N PRO A 231 -10.23 -7.46 18.93
CA PRO A 231 -11.50 -8.13 18.73
C PRO A 231 -11.29 -9.42 17.90
N PRO A 232 -12.16 -10.44 18.07
CA PRO A 232 -12.02 -11.71 17.37
C PRO A 232 -12.17 -11.49 15.86
N VAL A 233 -11.32 -12.14 15.05
CA VAL A 233 -11.40 -12.05 13.59
C VAL A 233 -12.66 -12.77 13.11
N SER A 234 -13.45 -12.08 12.29
CA SER A 234 -14.64 -12.65 11.68
C SER A 234 -14.28 -13.86 10.83
N ALA A 235 -14.86 -15.03 11.15
CA ALA A 235 -14.55 -16.31 10.51
C ALA A 235 -14.88 -16.38 9.00
N ASN A 236 -15.50 -15.34 8.44
CA ASN A 236 -15.97 -15.28 7.05
C ASN A 236 -15.24 -14.22 6.22
N ILE A 237 -14.20 -13.58 6.77
CA ILE A 237 -13.51 -12.45 6.15
C ILE A 237 -12.07 -12.84 5.83
N SER A 238 -11.65 -12.68 4.56
CA SER A 238 -10.25 -12.79 4.16
C SER A 238 -9.37 -11.80 4.94
N PRO A 239 -8.21 -12.21 5.47
CA PRO A 239 -7.26 -11.30 6.11
C PRO A 239 -6.80 -10.15 5.21
N LEU A 240 -6.87 -10.30 3.89
CA LEU A 240 -6.52 -9.25 2.92
C LEU A 240 -7.43 -8.02 3.04
N GLN A 241 -8.64 -8.17 3.60
CA GLN A 241 -9.50 -7.04 3.92
C GLN A 241 -8.88 -6.06 4.89
N ILE A 242 -8.02 -6.52 5.79
CA ILE A 242 -7.29 -5.63 6.70
C ILE A 242 -6.49 -4.62 5.89
N LEU A 243 -5.83 -5.08 4.82
CA LEU A 243 -5.04 -4.22 3.97
C LEU A 243 -5.91 -3.28 3.13
N THR A 244 -6.93 -3.80 2.45
CA THR A 244 -7.76 -3.00 1.54
C THR A 244 -8.64 -1.99 2.28
N LYS A 245 -9.33 -2.39 3.35
CA LYS A 245 -10.11 -1.47 4.19
C LYS A 245 -9.23 -0.50 4.97
N GLY A 246 -8.08 -0.96 5.48
CA GLY A 246 -7.09 -0.08 6.09
C GLY A 246 -6.60 1.00 5.13
N ALA A 247 -6.35 0.66 3.86
CA ALA A 247 -5.98 1.63 2.85
C ALA A 247 -7.11 2.61 2.52
N GLN A 248 -8.37 2.20 2.55
CA GLN A 248 -9.51 3.13 2.42
C GLN A 248 -9.54 4.14 3.57
N PHE A 249 -9.31 3.71 4.80
CA PHE A 249 -9.20 4.62 5.94
C PHE A 249 -8.01 5.56 5.80
N ILE A 250 -6.82 5.04 5.44
CA ILE A 250 -5.64 5.87 5.14
C ILE A 250 -5.97 6.91 4.08
N ARG A 251 -6.61 6.51 2.97
CA ARG A 251 -7.02 7.42 1.90
C ARG A 251 -7.92 8.54 2.42
N SER A 252 -8.91 8.19 3.24
CA SER A 252 -9.90 9.13 3.80
C SER A 252 -9.30 10.19 4.72
N LEU A 253 -8.09 9.98 5.25
CA LEU A 253 -7.36 10.99 6.00
C LEU A 253 -6.97 12.20 5.13
N PHE A 254 -6.72 11.94 3.84
CA PHE A 254 -6.18 12.91 2.91
C PHE A 254 -7.20 13.36 1.85
N LEU A 255 -8.15 12.50 1.48
CA LEU A 255 -9.20 12.80 0.52
C LEU A 255 -10.50 12.08 0.89
N LYS A 256 -11.59 12.85 1.03
CA LYS A 256 -12.96 12.33 0.95
C LYS A 256 -13.66 12.92 -0.27
N VAL A 257 -14.38 12.07 -1.00
CA VAL A 257 -15.18 12.45 -2.16
C VAL A 257 -16.63 12.13 -1.84
N GLU A 258 -17.47 13.15 -1.79
CA GLU A 258 -18.91 13.01 -1.51
C GLU A 258 -19.68 13.76 -2.60
N GLN A 259 -20.27 13.02 -3.53
CA GLN A 259 -20.88 13.58 -4.75
C GLN A 259 -19.87 14.49 -5.48
N ASN A 260 -20.14 15.79 -5.54
CA ASN A 260 -19.28 16.78 -6.18
C ASN A 260 -18.41 17.57 -5.18
N THR A 261 -18.30 17.10 -3.94
CA THR A 261 -17.49 17.72 -2.89
C THR A 261 -16.17 16.99 -2.72
N LEU A 262 -15.07 17.71 -2.95
CA LEU A 262 -13.70 17.27 -2.69
C LEU A 262 -13.24 17.82 -1.34
N SER A 263 -13.12 16.95 -0.34
CA SER A 263 -12.56 17.31 0.96
C SER A 263 -11.09 16.91 1.02
N LEU A 264 -10.20 17.90 1.09
CA LEU A 264 -8.75 17.69 1.09
C LEU A 264 -8.17 17.85 2.49
N LEU A 265 -7.38 16.86 2.91
CA LEU A 265 -6.80 16.75 4.25
C LEU A 265 -7.85 16.83 5.39
N PRO A 266 -9.03 16.18 5.27
CA PRO A 266 -10.13 16.36 6.22
C PRO A 266 -9.82 15.82 7.62
N ALA A 267 -8.87 14.88 7.76
CA ALA A 267 -8.53 14.25 9.03
C ALA A 267 -7.02 14.00 9.15
N LEU A 268 -6.20 14.97 8.72
CA LEU A 268 -4.74 14.85 8.70
C LEU A 268 -4.16 14.70 10.13
N PRO A 269 -3.53 13.57 10.48
CA PRO A 269 -2.85 13.41 11.75
C PRO A 269 -1.73 14.44 11.96
N PRO A 270 -1.50 14.90 13.21
CA PRO A 270 -0.53 15.96 13.50
C PRO A 270 0.93 15.57 13.18
N GLU A 271 1.25 14.29 13.05
CA GLU A 271 2.57 13.77 12.69
C GLU A 271 2.88 13.98 11.20
N PHE A 272 1.86 14.14 10.35
CA PHE A 272 2.01 14.22 8.90
C PHE A 272 2.21 15.67 8.43
N HIS A 273 3.36 16.25 8.78
CA HIS A 273 3.70 17.63 8.48
C HIS A 273 3.73 17.99 6.99
N SER A 274 4.11 17.05 6.13
CA SER A 274 4.22 17.23 4.69
C SER A 274 4.01 15.93 3.95
N GLY A 275 3.57 16.02 2.70
CA GLY A 275 3.43 14.86 1.86
C GLY A 275 2.89 15.19 0.49
N ARG A 276 2.73 14.14 -0.31
CA ARG A 276 2.23 14.18 -1.69
C ARG A 276 1.29 13.01 -1.93
N ALA A 277 0.22 13.29 -2.65
CA ALA A 277 -0.69 12.31 -3.22
C ALA A 277 -0.71 12.53 -4.74
N VAL A 278 -0.52 11.46 -5.51
CA VAL A 278 -0.46 11.54 -6.98
C VAL A 278 -1.30 10.44 -7.60
N GLN A 279 -1.96 10.79 -8.71
CA GLN A 279 -2.85 9.91 -9.48
C GLN A 279 -4.06 9.40 -8.67
N TRP A 280 -4.61 10.25 -7.80
CA TRP A 280 -5.80 9.91 -7.00
C TRP A 280 -7.05 10.00 -7.86
N HIS A 281 -7.72 8.87 -8.03
CA HIS A 281 -8.92 8.78 -8.86
C HIS A 281 -10.15 9.16 -8.04
N CYS A 282 -10.88 10.17 -8.52
CA CYS A 282 -12.15 10.59 -7.96
C CYS A 282 -13.23 10.19 -8.97
N GLU A 283 -14.01 9.15 -8.65
CA GLU A 283 -15.09 8.67 -9.52
C GLU A 283 -16.02 9.82 -9.90
N GLY A 284 -16.33 9.93 -11.19
CA GLY A 284 -17.16 11.02 -11.74
C GLY A 284 -16.53 12.43 -11.74
N ILE A 285 -15.34 12.62 -11.16
CA ILE A 285 -14.66 13.93 -11.09
C ILE A 285 -13.38 13.98 -11.93
N GLY A 286 -12.52 12.97 -11.81
CA GLY A 286 -11.29 12.87 -12.58
C GLY A 286 -10.07 12.48 -11.74
N GLU A 287 -8.89 12.89 -12.18
CA GLU A 287 -7.61 12.57 -11.53
C GLU A 287 -7.07 13.75 -10.73
N LEU A 288 -6.71 13.51 -9.48
CA LEU A 288 -6.24 14.48 -8.53
C LEU A 288 -4.78 14.23 -8.12
N HIS A 289 -4.01 15.30 -8.02
CA HIS A 289 -2.69 15.32 -7.40
C HIS A 289 -2.64 16.46 -6.41
N PHE A 290 -2.04 16.27 -5.25
CA PHE A 290 -1.87 17.36 -4.30
C PHE A 290 -0.62 17.17 -3.44
N GLU A 291 -0.10 18.29 -2.95
CA GLU A 291 0.99 18.31 -1.98
C GLU A 291 0.70 19.32 -0.88
N TRP A 292 1.17 18.98 0.32
CA TRP A 292 1.03 19.82 1.50
C TRP A 292 2.36 19.94 2.23
N SER A 293 2.51 21.04 2.95
CA SER A 293 3.63 21.24 3.86
C SER A 293 3.22 22.12 5.02
N LYS A 294 3.82 21.89 6.19
CA LYS A 294 3.40 22.49 7.45
C LYS A 294 1.90 22.31 7.69
N LYS A 295 1.37 21.12 7.35
CA LYS A 295 -0.05 20.73 7.47
C LYS A 295 -1.04 21.57 6.63
N THR A 296 -0.54 22.32 5.65
CA THR A 296 -1.35 23.19 4.78
C THR A 296 -1.16 22.83 3.31
N LEU A 297 -2.23 22.92 2.53
CA LEU A 297 -2.18 22.68 1.08
C LEU A 297 -1.24 23.67 0.39
N ARG A 298 -0.44 23.17 -0.54
CA ARG A 298 0.49 23.99 -1.34
C ARG A 298 0.11 24.03 -2.80
N ARG A 299 -0.29 22.87 -3.33
CA ARG A 299 -0.70 22.73 -4.71
C ARG A 299 -1.69 21.60 -4.85
N VAL A 300 -2.68 21.81 -5.71
CA VAL A 300 -3.62 20.79 -6.17
C VAL A 300 -3.67 20.85 -7.70
N ILE A 301 -3.65 19.70 -8.36
CA ILE A 301 -3.83 19.55 -9.80
C ILE A 301 -5.01 18.62 -9.99
N LEU A 302 -6.03 19.08 -10.69
CA LEU A 302 -7.20 18.31 -11.06
C LEU A 302 -7.25 18.19 -12.58
N HIS A 303 -7.31 16.97 -13.09
CA HIS A 303 -7.67 16.67 -14.46
C HIS A 303 -9.12 16.22 -14.46
N ALA A 304 -10.04 17.11 -14.85
CA ALA A 304 -11.47 16.83 -14.78
C ALA A 304 -11.89 15.85 -15.90
N ASN A 305 -12.68 14.83 -15.57
CA ASN A 305 -13.21 13.87 -16.56
C ASN A 305 -14.69 14.13 -16.91
N ALA A 306 -15.32 15.11 -16.29
CA ALA A 306 -16.71 15.48 -16.51
C ALA A 306 -16.90 16.99 -16.31
N THR A 307 -17.84 17.56 -17.07
CA THR A 307 -18.29 18.95 -16.87
C THR A 307 -19.30 19.00 -15.73
N GLN A 308 -18.98 19.73 -14.67
CA GLN A 308 -19.83 19.83 -13.47
C GLN A 308 -19.41 20.97 -12.56
N THR A 309 -20.23 21.28 -11.55
CA THR A 309 -19.88 22.19 -10.46
C THR A 309 -19.30 21.39 -9.29
N LEU A 310 -18.10 21.75 -8.86
CA LEU A 310 -17.40 21.14 -7.72
C LEU A 310 -17.42 22.06 -6.50
N HIS A 311 -17.42 21.45 -5.32
CA HIS A 311 -17.22 22.11 -4.05
C HIS A 311 -15.91 21.63 -3.40
N PHE A 312 -15.12 22.57 -2.90
CA PHE A 312 -13.92 22.24 -2.13
C PHE A 312 -14.17 22.44 -0.64
N SER A 313 -14.00 21.37 0.14
CA SER A 313 -13.96 21.43 1.59
C SER A 313 -12.49 21.38 2.03
N LEU A 314 -11.92 22.58 2.21
CA LEU A 314 -10.53 22.77 2.62
C LEU A 314 -10.45 23.19 4.09
N GLN A 315 -9.24 23.26 4.64
CA GLN A 315 -9.03 23.76 6.00
C GLN A 315 -9.61 25.18 6.17
N SER A 316 -10.36 25.40 7.25
CA SER A 316 -11.20 26.60 7.47
C SER A 316 -10.44 27.93 7.47
N GLU A 317 -9.14 27.90 7.77
CA GLU A 317 -8.26 29.06 7.72
C GLU A 317 -7.94 29.50 6.30
N LEU A 318 -8.11 28.65 5.28
CA LEU A 318 -7.83 29.01 3.89
C LEU A 318 -9.04 29.74 3.30
N LYS A 319 -8.84 30.97 2.82
CA LYS A 319 -9.90 31.83 2.29
C LYS A 319 -9.88 31.91 0.77
N ARG A 320 -8.68 31.94 0.18
CA ARG A 320 -8.53 32.04 -1.27
C ARG A 320 -7.35 31.24 -1.79
N MET A 321 -7.45 30.85 -3.05
CA MET A 321 -6.41 30.15 -3.79
C MET A 321 -6.31 30.73 -5.20
N ARG A 322 -5.15 30.57 -5.82
CA ARG A 322 -4.95 30.96 -7.21
C ARG A 322 -5.32 29.79 -8.11
N LEU A 323 -6.26 30.01 -9.01
CA LEU A 323 -6.68 29.11 -10.07
C LEU A 323 -5.92 29.42 -11.36
N ARG A 324 -5.46 28.38 -12.03
CA ARG A 324 -4.90 28.40 -13.38
C ARG A 324 -5.45 27.24 -14.18
N THR A 325 -5.73 27.44 -15.46
CA THR A 325 -6.12 26.34 -16.36
C THR A 325 -4.99 25.97 -17.32
N PHE A 326 -3.95 26.80 -17.41
CA PHE A 326 -2.73 26.53 -18.15
C PHE A 326 -1.50 27.03 -17.39
N HIS A 327 -0.34 26.42 -17.67
CA HIS A 327 0.86 26.66 -16.88
C HIS A 327 1.41 28.10 -16.97
N ALA A 328 1.38 28.67 -18.18
CA ALA A 328 1.93 30.00 -18.46
C ALA A 328 1.00 31.16 -18.00
N GLU A 329 -0.18 30.84 -17.50
CA GLU A 329 -1.13 31.84 -17.02
C GLU A 329 -0.69 32.45 -15.70
N LYS A 330 -0.98 33.74 -15.51
CA LYS A 330 -0.85 34.38 -14.20
C LYS A 330 -1.82 33.78 -13.17
N GLY A 331 -2.99 33.35 -13.61
CA GLY A 331 -4.08 32.82 -12.79
C GLY A 331 -4.91 33.90 -12.12
N THR A 332 -6.08 33.51 -11.63
CA THR A 332 -7.02 34.37 -10.89
C THR A 332 -7.20 33.86 -9.46
N PHE A 333 -7.42 34.76 -8.51
CA PHE A 333 -7.75 34.35 -7.15
C PHE A 333 -9.24 34.05 -7.05
N ILE A 334 -9.57 32.89 -6.51
CA ILE A 334 -10.92 32.44 -6.23
C ILE A 334 -11.07 32.12 -4.74
N SER A 335 -12.30 32.17 -4.24
CA SER A 335 -12.61 31.75 -2.87
C SER A 335 -12.44 30.24 -2.73
N CYS A 336 -11.84 29.78 -1.63
CA CYS A 336 -11.65 28.36 -1.35
C CYS A 336 -12.95 27.59 -1.14
N HIS A 337 -14.03 28.27 -0.72
CA HIS A 337 -15.31 27.66 -0.38
C HIS A 337 -16.42 28.01 -1.39
N ALA A 338 -16.08 28.71 -2.48
CA ALA A 338 -17.03 28.95 -3.56
C ALA A 338 -17.13 27.71 -4.46
N PRO A 339 -18.32 27.44 -5.03
CA PRO A 339 -18.45 26.43 -6.08
C PRO A 339 -17.58 26.79 -7.28
N LEU A 340 -17.02 25.78 -7.94
CA LEU A 340 -16.19 25.93 -9.14
C LEU A 340 -16.76 25.08 -10.28
N ASP A 341 -17.11 25.72 -11.38
CA ASP A 341 -17.47 25.03 -12.60
C ASP A 341 -16.21 24.50 -13.30
N VAL A 342 -16.16 23.19 -13.47
CA VAL A 342 -15.12 22.49 -14.23
C VAL A 342 -15.69 21.96 -15.54
N GLN A 343 -14.83 21.87 -16.56
CA GLN A 343 -15.12 21.32 -17.86
C GLN A 343 -14.39 19.99 -18.02
N GLN A 344 -15.03 19.06 -18.70
CA GLN A 344 -14.43 17.80 -19.09
C GLN A 344 -13.11 18.02 -19.86
N ASP A 345 -12.14 17.14 -19.59
CA ASP A 345 -10.81 17.10 -20.22
C ASP A 345 -9.96 18.36 -19.99
N GLN A 346 -10.35 19.20 -19.02
CA GLN A 346 -9.60 20.38 -18.63
C GLN A 346 -8.73 20.13 -17.39
N LEU A 347 -7.52 20.69 -17.43
CA LEU A 347 -6.62 20.75 -16.29
C LEU A 347 -6.89 22.01 -15.47
N TYR A 348 -6.97 21.84 -14.15
CA TYR A 348 -7.05 22.90 -13.16
C TYR A 348 -5.88 22.79 -12.19
N LEU A 349 -5.20 23.90 -12.00
CA LEU A 349 -4.07 24.04 -11.09
C LEU A 349 -4.41 25.07 -10.02
N PHE A 350 -4.46 24.61 -8.78
CA PHE A 350 -4.67 25.44 -7.60
C PHE A 350 -3.37 25.57 -6.84
N ASP A 351 -2.93 26.79 -6.56
CA ASP A 351 -1.78 27.04 -5.70
C ASP A 351 -1.91 28.37 -4.96
N ASN A 352 -0.86 28.77 -4.24
CA ASN A 352 -0.83 30.03 -3.47
C ASN A 352 -2.06 30.18 -2.56
N PHE A 353 -2.33 29.15 -1.76
CA PHE A 353 -3.38 29.14 -0.74
C PHE A 353 -3.09 30.19 0.33
N GLN A 354 -4.08 31.03 0.64
CA GLN A 354 -3.95 32.16 1.54
C GLN A 354 -5.06 32.16 2.59
N ARG A 355 -4.71 32.65 3.78
CA ARG A 355 -5.63 32.86 4.90
C ARG A 355 -6.45 34.13 4.76
#